data_AF-A0A8T7CWG1-F1
#
_entry.id   AF-A0A8T7CWG1-F1
#
_cell.length_a   1.000
_cell.length_b   1.000
_cell.length_c   1.000
_cell.angle_alpha   90.00
_cell.angle_beta   90.00
_cell.angle_gamma   90.00
#
_symmetry.space_group_name_H-M   'P 1'
#
loop_
_entity.id
_entity.type
_entity.pdbx_description
1 polymer ?
#
loop_
_entity_poly.entity_id
_entity_poly.type
_entity_poly.pdbx_seq_one_letter_code
_entity_poly.pdbx_strand_id
1 'polypeptide(L)'
;AEEDSQRASEAMRAGNYAIAYCIWQPQAKAGDADAQYNIGWLYHNGYGLAVDDRQALYWWQLASAQNHIDARFALASLYTQGGRGVSSDIEKAIPLYIDSLATGDEEVRLILRNLLLANDKTSRLLASHLKPSDWQQLGKVITVRSKRANIRREPNLNSPVIQVLDRDASVLAISRQGRWVQILIMQTGVSGWIHASLLVTTSP
;
A
#
# COMPACT_ATOMS: atom_id res chain seq x y z
N ALA A 1 21.50 -22.54 -14.41
CA ALA A 1 21.02 -21.41 -13.57
C ALA A 1 20.72 -20.19 -14.44
N GLU A 2 21.72 -19.47 -14.95
CA GLU A 2 21.47 -18.26 -15.76
C GLU A 2 20.84 -18.57 -17.12
N GLU A 3 21.32 -19.62 -17.80
CA GLU A 3 20.71 -20.14 -19.03
C GLU A 3 19.26 -20.63 -18.82
N ASP A 4 18.97 -21.26 -17.68
CA ASP A 4 17.62 -21.73 -17.35
C ASP A 4 16.67 -20.56 -17.04
N SER A 5 17.15 -19.54 -16.33
CA SER A 5 16.37 -18.32 -16.06
C SER A 5 16.04 -17.56 -17.35
N GLN A 6 16.98 -17.48 -18.28
CA GLN A 6 16.75 -16.89 -19.60
C GLN A 6 15.73 -17.70 -20.41
N ARG A 7 15.88 -19.03 -20.46
CA ARG A 7 14.94 -19.93 -21.16
C ARG A 7 13.53 -19.85 -20.58
N ALA A 8 13.40 -19.78 -19.25
CA ALA A 8 12.11 -19.60 -18.60
C ALA A 8 11.46 -18.26 -18.97
N SER A 9 12.25 -17.19 -18.97
CA SER A 9 11.80 -15.85 -19.38
C SER A 9 11.37 -15.80 -20.85
N GLU A 10 12.10 -16.48 -21.74
CA GLU A 10 11.73 -16.60 -23.16
C GLU A 10 10.44 -17.42 -23.33
N ALA A 11 10.32 -18.55 -22.64
CA ALA A 11 9.09 -19.33 -22.62
C ALA A 11 7.90 -18.51 -22.13
N MET A 12 8.08 -17.71 -21.08
CA MET A 12 7.08 -16.80 -20.54
C MET A 12 6.62 -15.78 -21.58
N ARG A 13 7.56 -15.08 -22.24
CA ARG A 13 7.25 -14.10 -23.29
C ARG A 13 6.56 -14.72 -24.50
N ALA A 14 6.87 -15.97 -24.81
CA ALA A 14 6.24 -16.73 -25.88
C ALA A 14 4.86 -17.31 -25.51
N GLY A 15 4.38 -17.10 -24.28
CA GLY A 15 3.12 -17.68 -23.79
C GLY A 15 3.20 -19.18 -23.46
N ASN A 16 4.40 -19.76 -23.46
CA ASN A 16 4.66 -21.16 -23.14
C ASN A 16 4.78 -21.37 -21.63
N TYR A 17 3.71 -21.02 -20.90
CA TYR A 17 3.71 -20.95 -19.44
C TYR A 17 4.00 -22.29 -18.75
N ALA A 18 3.57 -23.41 -19.32
CA ALA A 18 3.88 -24.74 -18.79
C ALA A 18 5.39 -25.06 -18.86
N ILE A 19 6.06 -24.62 -19.93
CA ILE A 19 7.52 -24.76 -20.05
C ILE A 19 8.22 -23.86 -19.03
N ALA A 20 7.79 -22.61 -18.89
CA ALA A 20 8.32 -21.69 -17.89
C ALA A 20 8.18 -22.25 -16.46
N TYR A 21 6.99 -22.78 -16.12
CA TYR A 21 6.75 -23.46 -14.84
C TYR A 21 7.70 -24.63 -14.61
N CYS A 22 7.86 -25.53 -15.59
CA CYS A 22 8.75 -26.68 -15.47
C CYS A 22 10.21 -26.28 -15.21
N ILE A 23 10.65 -25.15 -15.77
CA ILE A 23 12.01 -24.64 -15.56
C ILE A 23 12.13 -23.96 -14.19
N TRP A 24 11.14 -23.17 -13.77
CA TRP A 24 11.17 -22.46 -12.48
C TRP A 24 10.93 -23.38 -11.28
N GLN A 25 10.13 -24.44 -11.40
CA GLN A 25 9.76 -25.28 -10.26
C GLN A 25 10.96 -25.84 -9.44
N PRO A 26 12.01 -26.41 -10.06
CA PRO A 26 13.18 -26.85 -9.28
C PRO A 26 13.92 -25.68 -8.63
N GLN A 27 13.98 -24.51 -9.29
CA GLN A 27 14.64 -23.31 -8.75
C GLN A 27 13.88 -22.75 -7.55
N ALA A 28 12.55 -22.64 -7.67
CA ALA A 28 11.69 -22.18 -6.58
C ALA A 28 11.78 -23.09 -5.35
N LYS A 29 11.88 -24.42 -5.56
CA LYS A 29 12.15 -25.39 -4.49
C LYS A 29 13.53 -25.26 -3.88
N ALA A 30 14.53 -24.82 -4.66
CA ALA A 30 15.87 -24.52 -4.18
C ALA A 30 15.96 -23.17 -3.45
N GLY A 31 14.86 -22.40 -3.39
CA GLY A 31 14.80 -21.13 -2.68
C GLY A 31 14.90 -19.89 -3.57
N ASP A 32 14.98 -20.03 -4.90
CA ASP A 32 15.09 -18.87 -5.79
C ASP A 32 13.83 -17.99 -5.72
N ALA A 33 13.99 -16.74 -5.27
CA ALA A 33 12.87 -15.85 -4.99
C ALA A 33 12.13 -15.40 -6.27
N ASP A 34 12.84 -15.21 -7.38
CA ASP A 34 12.24 -14.82 -8.66
C ASP A 34 11.38 -15.96 -9.21
N ALA A 35 11.89 -17.20 -9.15
CA ALA A 35 11.13 -18.38 -9.54
C ALA A 35 9.90 -18.59 -8.64
N GLN A 36 10.02 -18.40 -7.33
CA GLN A 36 8.88 -18.44 -6.40
C GLN A 36 7.84 -17.37 -6.76
N TYR A 37 8.26 -16.13 -7.00
CA TYR A 37 7.37 -15.04 -7.42
C TYR A 37 6.62 -15.39 -8.71
N ASN A 38 7.35 -15.82 -9.74
CA ASN A 38 6.80 -16.14 -11.05
C ASN A 38 5.83 -17.32 -10.98
N ILE A 39 6.13 -18.37 -10.23
CA ILE A 39 5.20 -19.49 -10.03
C ILE A 39 3.92 -19.03 -9.32
N GLY A 40 4.04 -18.18 -8.31
CA GLY A 40 2.86 -17.61 -7.64
C GLY A 40 1.98 -16.82 -8.63
N TRP A 41 2.59 -16.07 -9.54
CA TRP A 41 1.88 -15.34 -10.59
C TRP A 41 1.18 -16.26 -11.59
N LEU A 42 1.81 -17.38 -11.99
CA LEU A 42 1.17 -18.38 -12.85
C LEU A 42 -0.07 -18.99 -12.18
N TYR A 43 0.00 -19.33 -10.89
CA TYR A 43 -1.14 -19.86 -10.14
C TYR A 43 -2.27 -18.84 -9.97
N HIS A 44 -1.95 -17.57 -9.70
CA HIS A 44 -2.96 -16.53 -9.52
C HIS A 44 -3.77 -16.25 -10.79
N ASN A 45 -3.10 -16.26 -11.94
CA ASN A 45 -3.70 -15.94 -13.23
C ASN A 45 -4.21 -17.17 -14.01
N GLY A 46 -3.79 -18.39 -13.63
CA GLY A 46 -4.12 -19.62 -14.34
C GLY A 46 -3.38 -19.80 -15.66
N TYR A 47 -2.13 -19.32 -15.72
CA TYR A 47 -1.32 -19.41 -16.93
C TYR A 47 -0.52 -20.71 -16.96
N GLY A 48 -0.89 -21.62 -17.86
CA GLY A 48 -0.30 -22.97 -17.93
C GLY A 48 -0.64 -23.89 -16.73
N LEU A 49 -1.42 -23.39 -15.77
CA LEU A 49 -1.84 -24.05 -14.54
C LEU A 49 -3.31 -23.73 -14.28
N ALA A 50 -3.99 -24.57 -13.48
CA ALA A 50 -5.29 -24.19 -12.95
C ALA A 50 -5.13 -23.04 -11.95
N VAL A 51 -6.12 -22.15 -11.91
CA VAL A 51 -6.07 -21.00 -11.02
C VAL A 51 -6.16 -21.44 -9.55
N ASP A 52 -5.20 -21.03 -8.72
CA ASP A 52 -5.14 -21.38 -7.30
C ASP A 52 -4.47 -20.28 -6.47
N ASP A 53 -5.27 -19.42 -5.85
CA ASP A 53 -4.76 -18.31 -5.04
C ASP A 53 -4.11 -18.76 -3.73
N ARG A 54 -4.36 -20.00 -3.27
CA ARG A 54 -3.66 -20.54 -2.09
C ARG A 54 -2.24 -20.93 -2.43
N GLN A 55 -2.01 -21.47 -3.63
CA GLN A 55 -0.66 -21.70 -4.13
C GLN A 55 0.05 -20.38 -4.40
N ALA A 56 -0.62 -19.40 -5.01
CA ALA A 56 -0.06 -18.07 -5.20
C ALA A 56 0.38 -17.45 -3.87
N LEU A 57 -0.50 -17.49 -2.86
CA LEU A 57 -0.21 -17.05 -1.49
C LEU A 57 1.04 -17.71 -0.93
N TYR A 58 1.12 -19.04 -1.00
CA TYR A 58 2.26 -19.80 -0.49
C TYR A 58 3.58 -19.37 -1.13
N TRP A 59 3.64 -19.31 -2.45
CA TRP A 59 4.86 -18.96 -3.17
C TRP A 59 5.26 -17.49 -2.97
N TRP A 60 4.31 -16.57 -2.97
CA TRP A 60 4.59 -15.16 -2.70
C TRP A 60 5.01 -14.89 -1.26
N GLN A 61 4.52 -15.65 -0.28
CA GLN A 61 5.03 -15.57 1.10
C GLN A 61 6.51 -15.95 1.18
N LEU A 62 6.93 -17.02 0.48
CA LEU A 62 8.34 -17.43 0.45
C LEU A 62 9.23 -16.39 -0.22
N ALA A 63 8.83 -15.85 -1.38
CA ALA A 63 9.60 -14.84 -2.08
C ALA A 63 9.66 -13.50 -1.29
N SER A 64 8.54 -13.09 -0.69
CA SER A 64 8.46 -11.88 0.15
C SER A 64 9.36 -11.98 1.38
N ALA A 65 9.46 -13.15 2.00
CA ALA A 65 10.37 -13.40 3.14
C ALA A 65 11.85 -13.21 2.77
N GLN A 66 12.19 -13.26 1.48
CA GLN A 66 13.52 -13.01 0.93
C GLN A 66 13.70 -11.56 0.44
N ASN A 67 12.78 -10.66 0.81
CA ASN A 67 12.74 -9.26 0.38
C ASN A 67 12.48 -9.03 -1.12
N HIS A 68 11.89 -10.01 -1.83
CA HIS A 68 11.48 -9.81 -3.22
C HIS A 68 10.35 -8.78 -3.29
N ILE A 69 10.61 -7.66 -3.97
CA ILE A 69 9.72 -6.48 -3.99
C ILE A 69 8.39 -6.81 -4.67
N ASP A 70 8.41 -7.41 -5.87
CA ASP A 70 7.16 -7.71 -6.59
C ASP A 70 6.30 -8.76 -5.86
N ALA A 71 6.92 -9.79 -5.27
CA ALA A 71 6.21 -10.75 -4.44
C ALA A 71 5.57 -10.11 -3.21
N ARG A 72 6.27 -9.17 -2.56
CA ARG A 72 5.72 -8.41 -1.43
C ARG A 72 4.50 -7.60 -1.86
N PHE A 73 4.57 -6.92 -3.00
CA PHE A 73 3.45 -6.16 -3.54
C PHE A 73 2.27 -7.07 -3.93
N ALA A 74 2.53 -8.18 -4.64
CA ALA A 74 1.51 -9.15 -5.02
C ALA A 74 0.83 -9.77 -3.79
N LEU A 75 1.59 -10.09 -2.76
CA LEU A 75 1.09 -10.59 -1.48
C LEU A 75 0.21 -9.55 -0.76
N ALA A 76 0.64 -8.29 -0.72
CA ALA A 76 -0.14 -7.19 -0.13
C ALA A 76 -1.48 -6.99 -0.86
N SER A 77 -1.45 -7.06 -2.20
CA SER A 77 -2.65 -6.95 -3.04
C SER A 77 -3.60 -8.13 -2.84
N LEU A 78 -3.08 -9.36 -2.75
CA LEU A 78 -3.88 -10.56 -2.47
C LEU A 78 -4.53 -10.48 -1.08
N TYR A 79 -3.81 -10.01 -0.06
CA TYR A 79 -4.41 -9.78 1.26
C TYR A 79 -5.42 -8.65 1.26
N THR A 80 -5.25 -7.61 0.46
CA THR A 80 -6.22 -6.50 0.39
C THR A 80 -7.53 -6.95 -0.24
N GLN A 81 -7.46 -7.70 -1.34
CA GLN A 81 -8.61 -8.08 -2.15
C GLN A 81 -9.23 -9.42 -1.74
N GLY A 82 -8.44 -10.31 -1.15
CA GLY A 82 -8.74 -11.73 -1.05
C GLY A 82 -8.57 -12.44 -2.40
N GLY A 83 -8.82 -13.75 -2.39
CA GLY A 83 -8.75 -14.62 -3.57
C GLY A 83 -9.56 -15.90 -3.35
N ARG A 84 -9.57 -16.80 -4.34
CA ARG A 84 -10.23 -18.12 -4.23
C ARG A 84 -9.61 -18.91 -3.09
N GLY A 85 -10.40 -19.05 -2.02
CA GLY A 85 -9.96 -19.76 -0.82
C GLY A 85 -8.95 -19.00 0.04
N VAL A 86 -8.75 -17.70 -0.20
CA VAL A 86 -7.92 -16.77 0.58
C VAL A 86 -8.79 -15.58 1.01
N SER A 87 -9.04 -15.44 2.30
CA SER A 87 -9.78 -14.27 2.81
C SER A 87 -8.93 -13.01 2.75
N SER A 88 -9.57 -11.86 2.53
CA SER A 88 -8.89 -10.57 2.70
C SER A 88 -8.49 -10.36 4.16
N ASP A 89 -7.35 -9.70 4.36
CA ASP A 89 -6.71 -9.45 5.63
C ASP A 89 -5.88 -8.16 5.53
N ILE A 90 -6.53 -7.01 5.73
CA ILE A 90 -5.87 -5.71 5.60
C ILE A 90 -4.76 -5.50 6.65
N GLU A 91 -4.87 -6.16 7.80
CA GLU A 91 -3.88 -6.10 8.89
C GLU A 91 -2.55 -6.72 8.44
N LYS A 92 -2.59 -7.78 7.62
CA LYS A 92 -1.39 -8.33 6.96
C LYS A 92 -0.91 -7.53 5.76
N ALA A 93 -1.79 -6.87 5.03
CA ALA A 93 -1.43 -6.11 3.83
C ALA A 93 -0.65 -4.82 4.16
N ILE A 94 -1.04 -4.11 5.22
CA ILE A 94 -0.46 -2.81 5.59
C ILE A 94 1.06 -2.83 5.75
N PRO A 95 1.68 -3.70 6.56
CA PRO A 95 3.13 -3.71 6.71
C PRO A 95 3.84 -4.01 5.38
N LEU A 96 3.28 -4.88 4.54
CA LEU A 96 3.84 -5.20 3.23
C LEU A 96 3.85 -3.99 2.29
N TYR A 97 2.78 -3.19 2.27
CA TYR A 97 2.76 -1.95 1.48
C TYR A 97 3.69 -0.87 2.04
N ILE A 98 3.77 -0.72 3.37
CA ILE A 98 4.70 0.25 3.99
C ILE A 98 6.15 -0.10 3.67
N ASP A 99 6.51 -1.38 3.73
CA ASP A 99 7.86 -1.83 3.38
C ASP A 99 8.17 -1.58 1.89
N SER A 100 7.16 -1.67 1.03
CA SER A 100 7.29 -1.31 -0.40
C SER A 100 7.29 0.20 -0.64
N LEU A 101 6.86 1.05 0.30
CA LEU A 101 6.85 2.51 0.11
C LEU A 101 8.26 3.08 -0.08
N ALA A 102 9.26 2.46 0.55
CA ALA A 102 10.66 2.85 0.45
C ALA A 102 11.25 2.74 -0.97
N THR A 103 10.62 1.96 -1.87
CA THR A 103 11.04 1.88 -3.28
C THR A 103 10.69 3.13 -4.07
N GLY A 104 9.81 3.98 -3.53
CA GLY A 104 9.34 5.21 -4.17
C GLY A 104 8.29 4.98 -5.26
N ASP A 105 7.71 3.78 -5.34
CA ASP A 105 6.68 3.43 -6.29
C ASP A 105 5.40 4.26 -6.07
N GLU A 106 4.96 4.94 -7.14
CA GLU A 106 3.76 5.79 -7.11
C GLU A 106 2.49 4.96 -6.93
N GLU A 107 2.46 3.72 -7.43
CA GLU A 107 1.30 2.83 -7.24
C GLU A 107 1.10 2.50 -5.76
N VAL A 108 2.19 2.17 -5.04
CA VAL A 108 2.14 1.89 -3.60
C VAL A 108 1.65 3.13 -2.83
N ARG A 109 2.13 4.33 -3.18
CA ARG A 109 1.66 5.58 -2.58
C ARG A 109 0.16 5.77 -2.77
N LEU A 110 -0.34 5.58 -3.99
CA LEU A 110 -1.76 5.73 -4.30
C LEU A 110 -2.61 4.72 -3.53
N ILE A 111 -2.17 3.46 -3.44
CA ILE A 111 -2.86 2.43 -2.65
C ILE A 111 -2.92 2.83 -1.17
N LEU A 112 -1.79 3.19 -0.56
CA LEU A 112 -1.74 3.61 0.84
C LEU A 112 -2.61 4.85 1.09
N ARG A 113 -2.63 5.82 0.18
CA ARG A 113 -3.53 6.99 0.25
C ARG A 113 -4.99 6.58 0.18
N ASN A 114 -5.36 5.64 -0.69
CA ASN A 114 -6.73 5.14 -0.77
C ASN A 114 -7.12 4.40 0.52
N LEU A 115 -6.21 3.61 1.11
CA LEU A 115 -6.45 2.93 2.39
C LEU A 115 -6.65 3.91 3.55
N LEU A 116 -5.89 5.02 3.59
CA LEU A 116 -6.09 6.12 4.55
C LEU A 116 -7.47 6.79 4.44
N LEU A 117 -8.13 6.66 3.30
CA LEU A 117 -9.44 7.28 3.03
C LEU A 117 -10.58 6.26 2.99
N ALA A 118 -10.30 4.97 3.16
CA ALA A 118 -11.29 3.91 2.98
C ALA A 118 -12.34 3.89 4.10
N ASN A 119 -11.90 3.84 5.35
CA ASN A 119 -12.75 3.89 6.55
C ASN A 119 -11.91 4.20 7.80
N ASP A 120 -12.58 4.59 8.89
CA ASP A 120 -11.93 4.96 10.14
C ASP A 120 -11.04 3.86 10.74
N LYS A 121 -11.46 2.58 10.66
CA LYS A 121 -10.67 1.46 11.21
C LYS A 121 -9.36 1.31 10.45
N THR A 122 -9.43 1.22 9.12
CA THR A 122 -8.26 1.05 8.25
C THR A 122 -7.33 2.25 8.33
N SER A 123 -7.86 3.48 8.34
CA SER A 123 -7.05 4.69 8.43
C SER A 123 -6.27 4.78 9.74
N ARG A 124 -6.93 4.52 10.89
CA ARG A 124 -6.28 4.50 12.21
C ARG A 124 -5.20 3.44 12.29
N LEU A 125 -5.49 2.24 11.79
CA LEU A 125 -4.53 1.15 11.75
C LEU A 125 -3.32 1.54 10.92
N LEU A 126 -3.51 1.96 9.67
CA LEU A 126 -2.41 2.37 8.78
C LEU A 126 -1.60 3.52 9.39
N ALA A 127 -2.25 4.56 9.92
CA ALA A 127 -1.57 5.66 10.59
C ALA A 127 -0.69 5.21 11.77
N SER A 128 -1.09 4.14 12.49
CA SER A 128 -0.30 3.60 13.60
C SER A 128 1.01 2.90 13.17
N HIS A 129 1.12 2.50 11.90
CA HIS A 129 2.33 1.88 11.34
C HIS A 129 3.26 2.88 10.61
N LEU A 130 2.76 4.06 10.25
CA LEU A 130 3.51 5.04 9.47
C LEU A 130 4.46 5.88 10.34
N LYS A 131 5.71 6.01 9.90
CA LYS A 131 6.72 6.90 10.48
C LYS A 131 6.63 8.30 9.85
N PRO A 132 7.19 9.35 10.49
CA PRO A 132 7.16 10.71 9.95
C PRO A 132 7.65 10.84 8.49
N SER A 133 8.66 10.07 8.08
CA SER A 133 9.17 10.03 6.71
C SER A 133 8.15 9.50 5.70
N ASP A 134 7.30 8.57 6.11
CA ASP A 134 6.35 7.90 5.22
C ASP A 134 5.24 8.87 4.83
N TRP A 135 4.78 9.69 5.77
CA TRP A 135 3.79 10.73 5.54
C TRP A 135 4.20 11.75 4.48
N GLN A 136 5.50 12.08 4.38
CA GLN A 136 6.02 12.98 3.36
C GLN A 136 5.97 12.35 1.95
N GLN A 137 6.05 11.02 1.86
CA GLN A 137 5.90 10.29 0.61
C GLN A 137 4.44 10.15 0.19
N LEU A 138 3.50 10.16 1.15
CA LEU A 138 2.06 10.05 0.88
C LEU A 138 1.41 11.38 0.50
N GLY A 139 2.10 12.51 0.64
CA GLY A 139 1.64 13.79 0.14
C GLY A 139 2.17 15.00 0.91
N LYS A 140 1.52 16.14 0.70
CA LYS A 140 1.95 17.40 1.31
C LYS A 140 1.58 17.43 2.79
N VAL A 141 2.58 17.34 3.64
CA VAL A 141 2.45 17.64 5.07
C VAL A 141 2.36 19.16 5.26
N ILE A 142 1.39 19.60 6.06
CA ILE A 142 1.10 21.00 6.36
C ILE A 142 1.06 21.16 7.88
N THR A 143 1.39 22.36 8.36
CA THR A 143 1.43 22.66 9.79
C THR A 143 0.31 23.60 10.21
N VAL A 144 -0.28 23.37 11.38
CA VAL A 144 -1.27 24.25 12.00
C VAL A 144 -0.58 25.49 12.57
N ARG A 145 -0.97 26.69 12.13
CA ARG A 145 -0.36 27.96 12.60
C ARG A 145 -1.06 28.56 13.81
N SER A 146 -2.34 28.25 13.95
CA SER A 146 -3.22 28.86 14.94
C SER A 146 -3.05 28.17 16.29
N LYS A 147 -3.24 28.92 17.39
CA LYS A 147 -3.15 28.34 18.75
C LYS A 147 -4.13 27.16 18.94
N ARG A 148 -5.29 27.25 18.30
CA ARG A 148 -6.30 26.18 18.23
C ARG A 148 -6.90 26.17 16.84
N ALA A 149 -7.00 24.98 16.25
CA ALA A 149 -7.63 24.78 14.97
C ALA A 149 -8.70 23.69 15.05
N ASN A 150 -9.95 24.09 14.83
CA ASN A 150 -11.09 23.18 14.85
C ASN A 150 -11.13 22.37 13.55
N ILE A 151 -11.06 21.06 13.69
CA ILE A 151 -11.27 20.09 12.62
C ILE A 151 -12.74 19.71 12.63
N ARG A 152 -13.39 19.79 11.49
CA ARG A 152 -14.84 19.57 11.35
C ARG A 152 -15.14 18.38 10.47
N ARG A 153 -16.33 17.81 10.62
CA ARG A 153 -16.79 16.68 9.81
C ARG A 153 -17.00 17.08 8.34
N GLU A 154 -17.46 18.30 8.11
CA GLU A 154 -17.75 18.86 6.78
C GLU A 154 -17.12 20.25 6.62
N PRO A 155 -16.91 20.72 5.37
CA PRO A 155 -16.26 22.00 5.08
C PRO A 155 -17.19 23.20 5.27
N ASN A 156 -17.77 23.36 6.46
CA ASN A 156 -18.59 24.51 6.82
C ASN A 156 -18.52 24.79 8.33
N LEU A 157 -18.81 26.04 8.73
CA LEU A 157 -18.69 26.49 10.13
C LEU A 157 -19.75 25.88 11.08
N ASN A 158 -20.85 25.37 10.53
CA ASN A 158 -21.96 24.79 11.31
C ASN A 158 -21.73 23.30 11.59
N SER A 159 -20.83 22.64 10.85
CA SER A 159 -20.50 21.23 11.01
C SER A 159 -19.86 20.95 12.37
N PRO A 160 -20.17 19.83 13.04
CA PRO A 160 -19.56 19.47 14.31
C PRO A 160 -18.03 19.49 14.28
N VAL A 161 -17.43 20.03 15.34
CA VAL A 161 -15.99 19.91 15.59
C VAL A 161 -15.72 18.49 16.07
N ILE A 162 -14.87 17.76 15.35
CA ILE A 162 -14.50 16.38 15.67
C ILE A 162 -13.20 16.30 16.45
N GLN A 163 -12.31 17.29 16.27
CA GLN A 163 -11.05 17.39 16.99
C GLN A 163 -10.56 18.84 16.98
N VAL A 164 -9.75 19.21 17.97
CA VAL A 164 -9.03 20.48 18.00
C VAL A 164 -7.54 20.17 17.95
N LEU A 165 -6.83 20.79 17.02
CA LEU A 165 -5.37 20.69 16.92
C LEU A 165 -4.72 21.94 17.50
N ASP A 166 -3.62 21.72 18.20
CA ASP A 166 -2.77 22.79 18.70
C ASP A 166 -1.86 23.33 17.60
N ARG A 167 -1.22 24.46 17.88
CA ARG A 167 -0.18 25.03 17.01
C ARG A 167 0.93 24.00 16.79
N ASP A 168 1.52 24.05 15.60
CA ASP A 168 2.62 23.20 15.13
C ASP A 168 2.26 21.73 14.90
N ALA A 169 0.99 21.35 15.08
CA ALA A 169 0.50 20.04 14.68
C ALA A 169 0.68 19.82 13.17
N SER A 170 1.34 18.73 12.80
CA SER A 170 1.49 18.30 11.41
C SER A 170 0.31 17.46 10.96
N VAL A 171 -0.20 17.75 9.76
CA VAL A 171 -1.32 17.05 9.14
C VAL A 171 -1.00 16.79 7.67
N LEU A 172 -1.50 15.68 7.13
CA LEU A 172 -1.42 15.40 5.71
C LEU A 172 -2.57 16.10 4.99
N ALA A 173 -2.28 16.91 3.97
CA ALA A 173 -3.33 17.50 3.13
C ALA A 173 -3.82 16.49 2.09
N ILE A 174 -5.14 16.28 2.04
CA ILE A 174 -5.79 15.33 1.13
C ILE A 174 -6.35 16.06 -0.10
N SER A 175 -7.23 17.03 0.13
CA SER A 175 -7.97 17.74 -0.92
C SER A 175 -8.34 19.16 -0.47
N ARG A 176 -8.87 19.97 -1.39
CA ARG A 176 -9.29 21.35 -1.09
C ARG A 176 -10.65 21.65 -1.71
N GLN A 177 -11.54 22.26 -0.93
CA GLN A 177 -12.83 22.77 -1.37
C GLN A 177 -12.97 24.24 -0.93
N GLY A 178 -12.73 25.17 -1.87
CA GLY A 178 -12.76 26.60 -1.60
C GLY A 178 -11.77 27.03 -0.51
N ARG A 179 -12.29 27.47 0.64
CA ARG A 179 -11.49 27.88 1.82
C ARG A 179 -11.23 26.73 2.81
N TRP A 180 -11.67 25.52 2.51
CA TRP A 180 -11.50 24.36 3.38
C TRP A 180 -10.51 23.38 2.78
N VAL A 181 -9.67 22.80 3.64
CA VAL A 181 -8.71 21.76 3.29
C VAL A 181 -9.14 20.50 4.01
N GLN A 182 -9.32 19.42 3.27
CA GLN A 182 -9.47 18.09 3.86
C GLN A 182 -8.09 17.62 4.29
N ILE A 183 -7.98 17.19 5.53
CA ILE A 183 -6.73 16.76 6.14
C ILE A 183 -6.87 15.39 6.77
N LEU A 184 -5.74 14.70 6.90
CA LEU A 184 -5.59 13.56 7.79
C LEU A 184 -4.68 13.95 8.95
N ILE A 185 -5.10 13.66 10.16
CA ILE A 185 -4.34 13.90 11.39
C ILE A 185 -3.37 12.73 11.55
N MET A 186 -2.08 12.98 11.32
CA MET A 186 -1.06 11.92 11.22
C MET A 186 -0.97 11.04 12.47
N GLN A 187 -1.15 11.59 13.67
CA GLN A 187 -1.05 10.82 14.93
C GLN A 187 -2.23 9.89 15.16
N THR A 188 -3.37 10.13 14.50
CA THR A 188 -4.62 9.44 14.81
C THR A 188 -5.27 8.76 13.60
N GLY A 189 -4.85 9.09 12.38
CA GLY A 189 -5.52 8.65 11.15
C GLY A 189 -6.94 9.24 10.98
N VAL A 190 -7.35 10.19 11.81
CA VAL A 190 -8.66 10.83 11.67
C VAL A 190 -8.63 11.81 10.50
N SER A 191 -9.62 11.72 9.61
CA SER A 191 -9.80 12.69 8.53
C SER A 191 -10.84 13.74 8.90
N GLY A 192 -10.69 14.95 8.37
CA GLY A 192 -11.66 16.02 8.56
C GLY A 192 -11.30 17.29 7.80
N TRP A 193 -12.06 18.35 8.04
CA TRP A 193 -11.94 19.62 7.34
C TRP A 193 -11.46 20.72 8.26
N ILE A 194 -10.47 21.48 7.78
CA ILE A 194 -9.92 22.65 8.46
C ILE A 194 -9.99 23.86 7.55
N HIS A 195 -10.30 25.03 8.10
CA HIS A 195 -10.30 26.26 7.33
C HIS A 195 -8.85 26.66 6.99
N ALA A 196 -8.59 26.97 5.72
CA ALA A 196 -7.25 27.19 5.17
C ALA A 196 -6.48 28.33 5.86
N SER A 197 -7.18 29.33 6.42
CA SER A 197 -6.54 30.42 7.18
C SER A 197 -5.86 29.97 8.48
N LEU A 198 -6.10 28.73 8.92
CA LEU A 198 -5.52 28.14 10.13
C LEU A 198 -4.24 27.35 9.85
N LEU A 199 -3.86 27.21 8.57
CA LEU A 199 -2.73 26.42 8.11
C LEU A 199 -1.60 27.31 7.58
N VAL A 200 -0.37 26.82 7.66
CA VAL A 200 0.78 27.35 6.91
C VAL A 200 1.35 26.20 6.08
N THR A 201 1.49 26.43 4.78
CA THR A 201 2.27 25.52 3.95
C THR A 201 3.71 25.63 4.37
N THR A 202 4.29 24.55 4.88
CA THR A 202 5.75 24.39 4.91
C THR A 202 6.21 24.48 3.45
N SER A 203 6.84 25.61 3.10
CA SER A 203 7.69 25.62 1.91
C SER A 203 8.86 24.68 2.16
N PRO A 204 9.37 23.98 1.12
CA PRO A 204 10.58 23.18 1.24
C PRO A 204 11.76 24.01 1.75
#